data_AF-A0A5C2M5P5-F1
#
_entry.id   AF-A0A5C2M5P5-F1
#
_cell.length_a   1.000
_cell.length_b   1.000
_cell.length_c   1.000
_cell.angle_alpha   90.00
_cell.angle_beta   90.00
_cell.angle_gamma   90.00
#
_symmetry.space_group_name_H-M   'P 1'
#
loop_
_entity.id
_entity.type
_entity.pdbx_description
1 polymer ?
#
loop_
_entity_poly.entity_id
_entity_poly.type
_entity_poly.pdbx_seq_one_letter_code
_entity_poly.pdbx_strand_id
1 'polypeptide(L)'
;MTNLNLSLADLQALGRQWGTWLPPGTVLLLAGDLGAGKTTFVQALGEGLGIADVIQSPTFTLIQEYPEGRVPLYHFDLYRLTPAEVAELAPERYWLGEEIDLGIVAIEWPDRLPTLPPDYLRLQLQRQQDRTHLTLEAVGAATSLLPKCLNL
;
A
#
# COMPACT_ATOMS: atom_id res chain seq x y z
N MET A 1 14.17 6.42 -7.75
CA MET A 1 12.80 6.83 -8.12
C MET A 1 12.56 6.49 -9.59
N THR A 2 11.42 5.89 -9.91
CA THR A 2 11.04 5.50 -11.28
C THR A 2 9.64 6.00 -11.58
N ASN A 3 9.40 6.50 -12.80
CA ASN A 3 8.09 7.03 -13.21
C ASN A 3 7.43 6.09 -14.22
N LEU A 4 6.15 5.83 -14.03
CA LEU A 4 5.31 5.01 -14.90
C LEU A 4 4.04 5.80 -15.25
N ASN A 5 3.58 5.68 -16.49
CA ASN A 5 2.32 6.26 -16.92
C ASN A 5 1.33 5.13 -17.24
N LEU A 6 0.35 4.95 -16.36
CA LEU A 6 -0.49 3.76 -16.30
C LEU A 6 -1.93 4.10 -16.67
N SER A 7 -2.60 3.25 -17.45
CA SER A 7 -4.06 3.24 -17.48
C SER A 7 -4.62 2.69 -16.16
N LEU A 8 -5.93 2.77 -15.96
CA LEU A 8 -6.60 2.11 -14.84
C LEU A 8 -6.35 0.59 -14.83
N ALA A 9 -6.41 -0.04 -16.01
CA ALA A 9 -6.18 -1.47 -16.16
C ALA A 9 -4.72 -1.84 -15.81
N ASP A 10 -3.75 -1.00 -16.19
CA ASP A 10 -2.35 -1.23 -15.86
C ASP A 10 -2.07 -1.08 -14.36
N LEU A 11 -2.70 -0.10 -13.70
CA LEU A 11 -2.60 0.07 -12.25
C LEU A 11 -3.15 -1.14 -11.50
N GLN A 12 -4.28 -1.68 -11.95
CA GLN A 12 -4.86 -2.90 -11.40
C GLN A 12 -4.00 -4.13 -11.71
N ALA A 13 -3.46 -4.24 -12.92
CA ALA A 13 -2.56 -5.34 -13.28
C ALA A 13 -1.30 -5.33 -12.41
N LEU A 14 -0.73 -4.14 -12.16
CA LEU A 14 0.41 -3.95 -11.27
C LEU A 14 0.09 -4.40 -9.85
N GLY A 15 -1.03 -3.94 -9.27
CA GLY A 15 -1.47 -4.35 -7.93
C GLY A 15 -1.61 -5.88 -7.83
N ARG A 16 -2.34 -6.50 -8.76
CA ARG A 16 -2.50 -7.96 -8.82
C ARG A 16 -1.16 -8.69 -8.91
N GLN A 17 -0.29 -8.24 -9.81
CA GLN A 17 1.02 -8.86 -9.99
C GLN A 17 1.82 -8.80 -8.69
N TRP A 18 1.86 -7.65 -8.00
CA TRP A 18 2.60 -7.49 -6.76
C TRP A 18 2.05 -8.38 -5.64
N GLY A 19 0.73 -8.57 -5.57
CA GLY A 19 0.10 -9.48 -4.60
C GLY A 19 0.61 -10.92 -4.71
N THR A 20 0.97 -11.37 -5.92
CA THR A 20 1.47 -12.74 -6.13
C THR A 20 2.86 -13.01 -5.54
N TRP A 21 3.66 -11.97 -5.26
CA TRP A 21 5.08 -12.18 -4.93
C TRP A 21 5.70 -11.29 -3.86
N LEU A 22 5.06 -10.19 -3.46
CA LEU A 22 5.62 -9.34 -2.40
C LEU A 22 5.81 -10.14 -1.09
N PRO A 23 6.97 -10.09 -0.44
CA PRO A 23 7.19 -10.83 0.79
C PRO A 23 6.36 -10.25 1.95
N PRO A 24 6.02 -11.05 2.97
CA PRO A 24 5.54 -10.50 4.24
C PRO A 24 6.60 -9.55 4.84
N GLY A 25 6.15 -8.53 5.57
CA GLY A 25 6.99 -7.42 6.03
C GLY A 25 7.14 -6.27 5.02
N THR A 26 6.49 -6.35 3.85
CA THR A 26 6.50 -5.23 2.90
C THR A 26 5.57 -4.12 3.37
N VAL A 27 6.09 -2.88 3.48
CA VAL A 27 5.27 -1.69 3.69
C VAL A 27 5.10 -0.90 2.38
N LEU A 28 3.86 -0.62 2.02
CA LEU A 28 3.46 0.17 0.87
C LEU A 28 2.88 1.51 1.36
N LEU A 29 3.51 2.62 0.99
CA LEU A 29 3.04 3.97 1.29
C LEU A 29 2.36 4.56 0.05
N LEU A 30 1.03 4.68 0.07
CA LEU A 30 0.22 5.15 -1.06
C LEU A 30 -0.15 6.63 -0.86
N ALA A 31 0.52 7.51 -1.59
CA ALA A 31 0.31 8.95 -1.57
C ALA A 31 -0.35 9.43 -2.86
N GLY A 32 -1.14 10.51 -2.77
CA GLY A 32 -1.85 11.08 -3.91
C GLY A 32 -3.20 11.64 -3.49
N ASP A 33 -3.79 12.48 -4.35
CA ASP A 33 -5.05 13.16 -4.07
C ASP A 33 -6.24 12.18 -3.96
N LEU A 34 -7.38 12.70 -3.53
CA LEU A 34 -8.65 11.95 -3.54
C LEU A 34 -8.95 11.48 -4.97
N GLY A 35 -9.26 10.20 -5.15
CA GLY A 35 -9.51 9.62 -6.47
C GLY A 35 -8.27 9.28 -7.29
N ALA A 36 -7.05 9.43 -6.73
CA ALA A 36 -5.80 9.10 -7.42
C ALA A 36 -5.62 7.59 -7.71
N GLY A 37 -6.44 6.71 -7.13
CA GLY A 37 -6.38 5.26 -7.36
C GLY A 37 -5.67 4.46 -6.26
N LYS A 38 -5.43 5.06 -5.09
CA LYS A 38 -4.80 4.40 -3.93
C LYS A 38 -5.56 3.12 -3.53
N THR A 39 -6.83 3.24 -3.16
CA THR A 39 -7.69 2.09 -2.84
C THR A 39 -7.84 1.11 -4.00
N THR A 40 -7.91 1.61 -5.25
CA THR A 40 -7.96 0.74 -6.44
C THR A 40 -6.72 -0.16 -6.56
N PHE A 41 -5.54 0.37 -6.23
CA PHE A 41 -4.32 -0.42 -6.19
C PHE A 41 -4.39 -1.48 -5.08
N VAL A 42 -4.85 -1.12 -3.87
CA VAL A 42 -4.94 -2.06 -2.73
C VAL A 42 -5.97 -3.18 -3.00
N GLN A 43 -7.08 -2.86 -3.64
CA GLN A 43 -8.06 -3.87 -4.10
C GLN A 43 -7.40 -4.90 -5.03
N ALA A 44 -6.70 -4.41 -6.06
CA ALA A 44 -6.01 -5.27 -6.99
C ALA A 44 -4.87 -6.07 -6.33
N LEU A 45 -4.17 -5.47 -5.35
CA LEU A 45 -3.18 -6.16 -4.52
C LEU A 45 -3.81 -7.34 -3.79
N GLY A 46 -4.96 -7.16 -3.17
CA GLY A 46 -5.67 -8.25 -2.49
C GLY A 46 -6.18 -9.34 -3.42
N GLU A 47 -6.64 -8.99 -4.62
CA GLU A 47 -6.93 -9.99 -5.67
C GLU A 47 -5.70 -10.85 -5.95
N GLY A 48 -4.51 -10.23 -6.07
CA GLY A 48 -3.24 -10.93 -6.26
C GLY A 48 -2.79 -11.77 -5.07
N LEU A 49 -3.20 -11.40 -3.86
CA LEU A 49 -2.97 -12.17 -2.63
C LEU A 49 -3.93 -13.36 -2.49
N GLY A 50 -5.02 -13.39 -3.26
CA GLY A 50 -6.07 -14.40 -3.13
C GLY A 50 -7.04 -14.14 -1.98
N ILE A 51 -7.18 -12.87 -1.56
CA ILE A 51 -8.20 -12.46 -0.59
C ILE A 51 -9.57 -12.54 -1.27
N ALA A 52 -10.50 -13.28 -0.67
CA ALA A 52 -11.86 -13.46 -1.20
C ALA A 52 -12.81 -12.33 -0.77
N ASP A 53 -12.51 -11.67 0.34
CA ASP A 53 -13.30 -10.59 0.88
C ASP A 53 -13.21 -9.32 0.03
N VAL A 54 -14.28 -8.53 0.08
CA VAL A 54 -14.34 -7.27 -0.67
C VAL A 54 -13.47 -6.24 0.04
N ILE A 55 -12.38 -5.84 -0.63
CA ILE A 55 -11.52 -4.78 -0.12
C ILE A 55 -12.17 -3.41 -0.37
N GLN A 56 -12.37 -2.66 0.70
CA GLN A 56 -12.89 -1.30 0.68
C GLN A 56 -11.90 -0.36 1.37
N SER A 57 -11.99 0.94 1.07
CA SER A 57 -11.22 1.93 1.81
C SER A 57 -11.70 1.97 3.28
N PRO A 58 -10.80 1.76 4.25
CA PRO A 58 -11.14 1.83 5.66
C PRO A 58 -11.17 3.29 6.16
N THR A 59 -11.62 4.25 5.35
CA THR A 59 -11.68 5.68 5.75
C THR A 59 -12.35 5.91 7.11
N PHE A 60 -13.32 5.07 7.50
CA PHE A 60 -14.04 5.18 8.78
C PHE A 60 -13.64 4.13 9.82
N THR A 61 -13.24 2.92 9.40
CA THR A 61 -12.73 1.87 10.30
C THR A 61 -11.26 2.07 10.65
N LEU A 62 -10.57 2.97 9.93
CA LEU A 62 -9.15 3.34 9.98
C LEU A 62 -8.21 2.22 9.52
N ILE A 63 -8.49 0.99 9.95
CA ILE A 63 -7.77 -0.22 9.59
C ILE A 63 -8.78 -1.28 9.15
N GLN A 64 -8.44 -2.02 8.11
CA GLN A 64 -9.07 -3.29 7.78
C GLN A 64 -7.99 -4.37 7.65
N GLU A 65 -8.18 -5.46 8.38
CA GLU A 65 -7.28 -6.61 8.39
C GLU A 65 -7.91 -7.74 7.57
N TYR A 66 -7.09 -8.36 6.72
CA TYR A 66 -7.45 -9.52 5.91
C TYR A 66 -6.41 -10.60 6.20
N PRO A 67 -6.65 -11.48 7.19
CA PRO A 67 -5.69 -12.50 7.61
C PRO A 67 -5.52 -13.63 6.59
N GLU A 68 -6.47 -13.82 5.68
CA GLU A 68 -6.44 -14.82 4.63
C GLU A 68 -5.60 -14.45 3.40
N GLY A 69 -5.47 -15.39 2.46
CA GLY A 69 -4.66 -15.25 1.25
C GLY A 69 -3.25 -15.82 1.41
N ARG A 70 -2.35 -15.43 0.51
CA ARG A 70 -0.93 -15.88 0.53
C ARG A 70 -0.18 -15.37 1.75
N VAL A 71 -0.42 -14.11 2.12
CA VAL A 71 0.06 -13.45 3.34
C VAL A 71 -1.00 -12.44 3.81
N PRO A 72 -1.08 -12.11 5.10
CA PRO A 72 -2.04 -11.13 5.60
C PRO A 72 -1.89 -9.77 4.91
N LEU A 73 -3.00 -9.06 4.73
CA LEU A 73 -3.02 -7.65 4.30
C LEU A 73 -3.58 -6.78 5.42
N TYR A 74 -2.83 -5.73 5.76
CA TYR A 74 -3.25 -4.70 6.70
C TYR A 74 -3.40 -3.38 5.96
N HIS A 75 -4.65 -2.97 5.72
CA HIS A 75 -4.98 -1.77 4.96
C HIS A 75 -5.32 -0.63 5.92
N PHE A 76 -4.53 0.43 5.87
CA PHE A 76 -4.73 1.66 6.63
C PHE A 76 -5.19 2.79 5.70
N ASP A 77 -6.13 3.60 6.18
CA ASP A 77 -6.48 4.88 5.56
C ASP A 77 -6.44 6.00 6.61
N LEU A 78 -5.39 6.81 6.54
CA LEU A 78 -5.12 7.84 7.54
C LEU A 78 -5.75 9.19 7.20
N TYR A 79 -6.53 9.30 6.11
CA TYR A 79 -7.01 10.57 5.56
C TYR A 79 -7.61 11.53 6.61
N ARG A 80 -8.39 10.98 7.53
CA ARG A 80 -9.16 11.72 8.55
C ARG A 80 -8.39 11.97 9.85
N LEU A 81 -7.24 11.37 10.02
CA LEU A 81 -6.48 11.43 11.27
C LEU A 81 -5.44 12.55 11.24
N THR A 82 -5.26 13.17 12.38
CA THR A 82 -4.09 13.99 12.70
C THR A 82 -2.89 13.08 13.02
N PRO A 83 -1.64 13.57 12.90
CA PRO A 83 -0.47 12.78 13.27
C PRO A 83 -0.46 12.28 14.72
N ALA A 84 -1.10 13.01 15.64
CA ALA A 84 -1.25 12.59 17.04
C ALA A 84 -2.19 11.38 17.17
N GLU A 85 -3.35 11.41 16.49
CA GLU A 85 -4.28 10.27 16.47
C GLU A 85 -3.67 9.05 15.77
N VAL A 86 -2.84 9.26 14.74
CA VAL A 86 -2.08 8.16 14.10
C VAL A 86 -1.08 7.54 15.06
N ALA A 87 -0.43 8.33 15.91
CA ALA A 87 0.49 7.80 16.92
C ALA A 87 -0.24 6.92 17.96
N GLU A 88 -1.48 7.25 18.32
CA GLU A 88 -2.31 6.42 19.19
C GLU A 88 -2.76 5.11 18.53
N LEU A 89 -2.93 5.11 17.20
CA LEU A 89 -3.28 3.92 16.42
C LEU A 89 -2.12 2.89 16.35
N ALA A 90 -0.89 3.35 16.56
CA ALA A 90 0.34 2.56 16.55
C ALA A 90 0.50 1.65 15.31
N PRO A 91 0.41 2.20 14.07
CA PRO A 91 0.57 1.40 12.84
C PRO A 91 1.93 0.71 12.76
N GLU A 92 2.94 1.17 13.50
CA GLU A 92 4.25 0.56 13.61
C GLU A 92 4.23 -0.89 14.10
N ARG A 93 3.26 -1.24 14.93
CA ARG A 93 3.12 -2.61 15.42
C ARG A 93 2.92 -3.61 14.29
N TYR A 94 2.23 -3.20 13.22
CA TYR A 94 1.93 -4.06 12.08
C TYR A 94 3.15 -4.30 11.19
N TRP A 95 3.95 -3.26 10.92
CA TRP A 95 5.17 -3.45 10.12
C TRP A 95 6.36 -3.99 10.90
N LEU A 96 6.33 -3.91 12.24
CA LEU A 96 7.29 -4.58 13.12
C LEU A 96 6.89 -6.03 13.44
N GLY A 97 5.64 -6.42 13.21
CA GLY A 97 5.11 -7.74 13.57
C GLY A 97 5.00 -7.94 15.08
N GLU A 98 4.68 -6.88 15.82
CA GLU A 98 4.54 -6.92 17.28
C GLU A 98 3.17 -7.45 17.68
N GLU A 99 3.13 -8.71 18.10
CA GLU A 99 1.90 -9.44 18.48
C GLU A 99 0.94 -9.71 17.30
N ILE A 100 1.41 -9.49 16.06
CA ILE A 100 0.66 -9.64 14.81
C ILE A 100 1.55 -10.36 13.78
N ASP A 101 0.98 -11.24 12.97
CA ASP A 101 1.71 -11.93 11.90
C ASP A 101 2.23 -10.95 10.86
N LEU A 102 3.47 -11.13 10.40
CA LEU A 102 4.03 -10.29 9.33
C LEU A 102 3.24 -10.49 8.03
N GLY A 103 2.67 -9.38 7.54
CA GLY A 103 1.90 -9.31 6.31
C GLY A 103 2.39 -8.20 5.38
N ILE A 104 1.56 -7.80 4.44
CA ILE A 104 1.76 -6.57 3.67
C ILE A 104 0.98 -5.45 4.36
N VAL A 105 1.66 -4.35 4.68
CA VAL A 105 1.03 -3.16 5.26
C VAL A 105 0.84 -2.12 4.15
N ALA A 106 -0.40 -1.82 3.79
CA ALA A 106 -0.74 -0.83 2.78
C ALA A 106 -1.35 0.41 3.45
N ILE A 107 -0.62 1.54 3.40
CA ILE A 107 -1.00 2.78 4.10
C ILE A 107 -1.36 3.86 3.09
N GLU A 108 -2.64 4.21 3.02
CA GLU A 108 -3.10 5.40 2.32
C GLU A 108 -2.87 6.66 3.17
N TRP A 109 -2.50 7.76 2.51
CA TRP A 109 -2.17 9.05 3.15
C TRP A 109 -1.01 8.97 4.14
N PRO A 110 0.16 8.46 3.70
CA PRO A 110 1.32 8.26 4.57
C PRO A 110 1.88 9.58 5.15
N ASP A 111 1.51 10.73 4.61
CA ASP A 111 1.91 12.05 5.13
C ASP A 111 1.31 12.36 6.52
N ARG A 112 0.37 11.53 6.98
CA ARG A 112 -0.18 11.58 8.34
C ARG A 112 0.65 10.80 9.35
N LEU A 113 1.56 9.94 8.89
CA LEU A 113 2.43 9.19 9.78
C LEU A 113 3.37 10.16 10.54
N PRO A 114 3.48 10.04 11.87
CA PRO A 114 4.43 10.82 12.64
C PRO A 114 5.88 10.43 12.31
N THR A 115 6.09 9.16 11.96
CA THR A 115 7.38 8.57 11.57
C THR A 115 7.16 7.58 10.44
N LEU A 116 8.10 7.53 9.50
CA LEU A 116 8.08 6.54 8.42
C LEU A 116 8.78 5.24 8.87
N PRO A 117 8.35 4.08 8.36
CA PRO A 117 9.12 2.84 8.53
C PRO A 117 10.52 2.98 7.91
N PRO A 118 11.52 2.22 8.39
CA PRO A 118 12.88 2.27 7.83
C PRO A 118 12.95 1.69 6.40
N ASP A 119 12.06 0.76 6.08
CA ASP A 119 12.00 0.05 4.79
C ASP A 119 10.59 0.17 4.19
N TYR A 120 10.48 0.71 2.98
CA TYR A 120 9.17 0.85 2.31
C TYR A 120 9.27 1.01 0.80
N LEU A 121 8.16 0.70 0.12
CA LEU A 121 7.87 1.14 -1.24
C LEU A 121 6.87 2.29 -1.18
N ARG A 122 7.22 3.45 -1.72
CA ARG A 122 6.32 4.60 -1.82
C ARG A 122 5.79 4.72 -3.23
N LEU A 123 4.47 4.70 -3.35
CA LEU A 123 3.72 4.90 -4.58
C LEU A 123 3.09 6.29 -4.49
N GLN A 124 3.59 7.23 -5.29
CA GLN A 124 2.96 8.53 -5.48
C GLN A 124 2.09 8.47 -6.73
N LEU A 125 0.77 8.52 -6.55
CA LEU A 125 -0.21 8.46 -7.62
C LEU A 125 -0.73 9.87 -7.94
N GLN A 126 -0.65 10.25 -9.21
CA GLN A 126 -1.25 11.48 -9.74
C GLN A 126 -2.13 11.12 -10.92
N ARG A 127 -3.45 11.31 -10.75
CA ARG A 127 -4.40 11.04 -11.82
C ARG A 127 -4.57 12.25 -12.73
N GLN A 128 -4.36 12.05 -14.02
CA GLN A 128 -4.58 13.04 -15.06
C GLN A 128 -5.47 12.42 -16.14
N GLN A 129 -6.73 12.85 -16.23
CA GLN A 129 -7.73 12.29 -17.13
C GLN A 129 -7.92 10.77 -16.91
N ASP A 130 -7.61 9.96 -17.94
CA ASP A 130 -7.71 8.49 -17.96
C ASP A 130 -6.39 7.79 -17.58
N ARG A 131 -5.36 8.56 -17.21
CA ARG A 131 -4.03 8.06 -16.87
C ARG A 131 -3.65 8.36 -15.42
N THR A 132 -2.80 7.50 -14.87
CA THR A 132 -2.17 7.66 -13.57
C THR A 132 -0.66 7.74 -13.76
N HIS A 133 -0.06 8.89 -13.43
CA HIS A 133 1.37 8.99 -13.25
C HIS A 133 1.71 8.40 -11.88
N LEU A 134 2.44 7.29 -11.90
CA LEU A 134 2.96 6.64 -10.71
C LEU A 134 4.45 6.94 -10.59
N THR A 135 4.86 7.60 -9.51
CA THR A 135 6.27 7.65 -9.11
C THR A 135 6.50 6.61 -8.02
N LEU A 136 7.38 5.66 -8.30
CA LEU A 136 7.79 4.61 -7.37
C LEU A 136 9.15 4.94 -6.76
N GLU A 137 9.20 4.91 -5.43
CA GLU A 137 10.41 5.03 -4.63
C GLU A 137 10.53 3.81 -3.71
N ALA A 138 11.75 3.36 -3.47
CA ALA A 138 12.04 2.31 -2.53
C ALA A 138 13.11 2.81 -1.55
N VAL A 139 12.91 2.56 -0.25
CA VAL A 139 13.82 2.97 0.82
C VAL A 139 14.21 1.76 1.66
N GLY A 140 15.45 1.75 2.14
CA GLY A 140 15.99 0.68 2.96
C GLY A 140 16.09 -0.66 2.20
N ALA A 141 15.80 -1.77 2.88
CA ALA A 141 15.79 -3.12 2.36
C ALA A 141 14.80 -3.30 1.18
N ALA A 142 13.74 -2.48 1.10
CA ALA A 142 12.76 -2.53 0.02
C ALA A 142 13.36 -2.18 -1.36
N THR A 143 14.53 -1.54 -1.40
CA THR A 143 15.27 -1.26 -2.66
C THR A 143 15.57 -2.53 -3.46
N SER A 144 15.73 -3.67 -2.79
CA SER A 144 15.94 -4.98 -3.43
C SER A 144 14.73 -5.47 -4.24
N LEU A 145 13.52 -4.97 -3.94
CA LEU A 145 12.28 -5.32 -4.64
C LEU A 145 12.12 -4.55 -5.95
N LEU A 146 12.77 -3.39 -6.07
CA LEU A 146 12.55 -2.43 -7.16
C LEU A 146 12.75 -3.02 -8.56
N PRO A 147 13.78 -3.84 -8.86
CA PRO A 147 13.91 -4.45 -10.19
C PRO A 147 12.72 -5.33 -10.58
N LYS A 148 12.13 -6.05 -9.61
CA LYS A 148 10.97 -6.91 -9.85
C LYS A 148 9.68 -6.10 -9.96
N CYS A 149 9.55 -5.01 -9.21
CA CYS A 149 8.43 -4.05 -9.34
C CYS A 149 8.32 -3.43 -10.75
N LEU A 150 9.44 -3.32 -11.47
CA LEU A 150 9.53 -2.63 -12.77
C LEU A 150 9.52 -3.57 -13.98
N ASN A 151 9.66 -4.88 -13.76
CA ASN A 151 9.51 -5.89 -14.80
C ASN A 151 8.02 -6.20 -15.01
N LEU A 152 7.34 -5.27 -15.68
CA LEU A 152 6.00 -5.42 -16.23
C LEU A 152 6.00 -6.43 -17.38
#